data_AF-A0A9E5ATY1-F1
#
_entry.id   AF-A0A9E5ATY1-F1
#
_cell.length_a   1.000
_cell.length_b   1.000
_cell.length_c   1.000
_cell.angle_alpha   90.00
_cell.angle_beta   90.00
_cell.angle_gamma   90.00
#
_symmetry.space_group_name_H-M   'P 1'
#
loop_
_entity.id
_entity.type
_entity.pdbx_description
1 polymer ?
#
loop_
_entity_poly.entity_id
_entity_poly.type
_entity_poly.pdbx_seq_one_letter_code
_entity_poly.pdbx_strand_id
1 'polypeptide(L)'
;MFNVIIRKDISLADLAHLHHKGDSVQKTPHVGNIYGNNLAIGALGIPMNLYDRTLGIKDYNFHPHRVIHAGKSETISNPELLTSHACVLQPSTLAPKWFTPGARLTEGHLASVQAAVPGEWLLYTDYLSRHAEDIIAVIETLFDHPAVSWERHVDADGCVTKPGHAIFGGMLKRVGIFGLTNSQAGWLTPNILNILIDGMVEAKLRGVRDVYHLSGPDMVLYINGLLPSFHALYDQARKRLGWRELPETLTFHLIPVADMRFAVLNDRRMALNALIDAWLNLEAGNRRRAIRFQGVMDQVTKKAIVQEVGASKDKDLMRVRQAVHDCPEIFYQIERPGSAFTQYDVLERGLYVHPWGVENSLEVVGRAMRLFERFHSC
;
A
#
# COMPACT_ATOMS: atom_id res chain seq x y z
N MET A 1 8.52 -8.37 23.12
CA MET A 1 8.53 -7.01 22.55
C MET A 1 8.10 -7.01 21.08
N PHE A 2 7.19 -6.11 20.70
CA PHE A 2 6.80 -5.88 19.30
C PHE A 2 7.45 -4.60 18.78
N ASN A 3 8.59 -4.73 18.11
CA ASN A 3 9.31 -3.58 17.60
C ASN A 3 8.78 -3.17 16.22
N VAL A 4 8.65 -1.88 15.95
CA VAL A 4 8.33 -1.37 14.61
C VAL A 4 9.51 -0.56 14.09
N ILE A 5 9.98 -0.91 12.89
CA ILE A 5 11.05 -0.18 12.21
C ILE A 5 10.55 0.29 10.85
N ILE A 6 10.60 1.61 10.61
CA ILE A 6 10.31 2.16 9.28
C ILE A 6 11.57 2.04 8.42
N ARG A 7 11.52 1.27 7.33
CA ARG A 7 12.67 1.01 6.45
C ARG A 7 12.52 1.77 5.13
N LYS A 8 13.49 2.64 4.83
CA LYS A 8 13.61 3.34 3.54
C LYS A 8 14.87 2.95 2.76
N ASP A 9 15.73 2.17 3.40
CA ASP A 9 17.02 1.69 2.91
C ASP A 9 16.92 0.43 2.04
N ILE A 10 15.75 -0.20 1.96
CA ILE A 10 15.50 -1.42 1.19
C ILE A 10 14.93 -1.09 -0.20
N SER A 11 15.09 -1.96 -1.20
CA SER A 11 14.46 -1.84 -2.54
C SER A 11 13.28 -2.80 -2.73
N LEU A 12 12.53 -2.67 -3.83
CA LEU A 12 11.50 -3.65 -4.18
C LEU A 12 12.11 -5.00 -4.60
N ALA A 13 13.26 -4.97 -5.28
CA ALA A 13 14.00 -6.18 -5.62
C ALA A 13 14.40 -6.97 -4.36
N ASP A 14 14.87 -6.28 -3.31
CA ASP A 14 15.22 -6.90 -2.04
C ASP A 14 14.00 -7.55 -1.37
N LEU A 15 12.85 -6.86 -1.38
CA LEU A 15 11.60 -7.40 -0.81
C LEU A 15 11.11 -8.63 -1.57
N ALA A 16 11.13 -8.60 -2.90
CA ALA A 16 10.81 -9.76 -3.71
C ALA A 16 11.79 -10.92 -3.45
N HIS A 17 13.08 -10.63 -3.27
CA HIS A 17 14.09 -11.63 -2.92
C HIS A 17 13.88 -12.25 -1.54
N LEU A 18 13.55 -11.44 -0.52
CA LEU A 18 13.18 -11.91 0.82
C LEU A 18 11.96 -12.84 0.74
N HIS A 19 10.92 -12.43 0.00
CA HIS A 19 9.73 -13.26 -0.21
C HIS A 19 10.07 -14.62 -0.84
N HIS A 20 10.86 -14.63 -1.92
CA HIS A 20 11.29 -15.88 -2.58
C HIS A 20 12.14 -16.79 -1.69
N LYS A 21 12.81 -16.24 -0.67
CA LYS A 21 13.54 -17.01 0.34
C LYS A 21 12.65 -17.58 1.45
N GLY A 22 11.38 -17.23 1.47
CA GLY A 22 10.40 -17.66 2.47
C GLY A 22 10.18 -16.66 3.60
N ASP A 23 10.84 -15.49 3.61
CA ASP A 23 10.60 -14.46 4.63
C ASP A 23 9.18 -13.86 4.50
N SER A 24 8.63 -13.32 5.60
CA SER A 24 7.31 -12.68 5.55
C SER A 24 7.39 -11.32 4.87
N VAL A 25 6.84 -11.24 3.67
CA VAL A 25 6.69 -9.98 2.93
C VAL A 25 5.26 -9.93 2.41
N GLN A 26 4.52 -8.89 2.76
CA GLN A 26 3.14 -8.73 2.31
C GLN A 26 2.71 -7.27 2.21
N LYS A 27 1.63 -7.05 1.49
CA LYS A 27 0.99 -5.74 1.36
C LYS A 27 -0.52 -5.87 1.49
N THR A 28 -1.14 -4.89 2.14
CA THR A 28 -2.59 -4.82 2.31
C THR A 28 -3.18 -3.58 1.62
N PRO A 29 -3.21 -3.53 0.26
CA PRO A 29 -3.94 -2.46 -0.41
C PRO A 29 -5.45 -2.63 -0.14
N HIS A 30 -6.27 -1.59 -0.28
CA HIS A 30 -7.71 -1.78 -0.17
C HIS A 30 -8.27 -2.38 -1.46
N VAL A 31 -9.41 -3.07 -1.36
CA VAL A 31 -10.18 -3.47 -2.55
C VAL A 31 -10.62 -2.22 -3.31
N GLY A 32 -10.59 -2.28 -4.64
CA GLY A 32 -11.07 -1.22 -5.52
C GLY A 32 -10.18 -1.02 -6.74
N ASN A 33 -9.94 0.24 -7.07
CA ASN A 33 -9.08 0.65 -8.16
C ASN A 33 -7.61 0.53 -7.72
N ILE A 34 -6.87 -0.45 -8.27
CA ILE A 34 -5.48 -0.73 -7.92
C ILE A 34 -4.55 0.06 -8.85
N TYR A 35 -3.87 1.06 -8.31
CA TYR A 35 -2.99 1.96 -9.08
C TYR A 35 -1.59 1.40 -9.30
N GLY A 36 -0.83 2.08 -10.18
CA GLY A 36 0.44 1.61 -10.70
C GLY A 36 1.47 1.19 -9.66
N ASN A 37 1.54 1.82 -8.47
CA ASN A 37 2.45 1.38 -7.41
C ASN A 37 2.08 0.00 -6.85
N ASN A 38 0.80 -0.26 -6.58
CA ASN A 38 0.32 -1.53 -6.07
C ASN A 38 0.39 -2.62 -7.16
N LEU A 39 0.09 -2.26 -8.41
CA LEU A 39 0.25 -3.16 -9.56
C LEU A 39 1.72 -3.55 -9.76
N ALA A 40 2.65 -2.61 -9.63
CA ALA A 40 4.08 -2.88 -9.72
C ALA A 40 4.54 -3.85 -8.62
N ILE A 41 4.07 -3.68 -7.39
CA ILE A 41 4.40 -4.56 -6.26
C ILE A 41 3.85 -5.97 -6.51
N GLY A 42 2.59 -6.10 -6.92
CA GLY A 42 2.00 -7.39 -7.25
C GLY A 42 2.70 -8.08 -8.42
N ALA A 43 3.17 -7.32 -9.42
CA ALA A 43 3.90 -7.86 -10.57
C ALA A 43 5.27 -8.45 -10.21
N LEU A 44 5.80 -8.13 -9.02
CA LEU A 44 7.02 -8.73 -8.48
C LEU A 44 6.75 -10.02 -7.68
N GLY A 45 5.49 -10.48 -7.65
CA GLY A 45 5.10 -11.69 -6.92
C GLY A 45 4.96 -11.49 -5.40
N ILE A 46 4.99 -10.25 -4.90
CA ILE A 46 4.77 -9.99 -3.47
C ILE A 46 3.27 -10.23 -3.16
N PRO A 47 2.93 -11.02 -2.13
CA PRO A 47 1.55 -11.30 -1.75
C PRO A 47 0.75 -10.04 -1.39
N MET A 48 -0.49 -9.99 -1.88
CA MET A 48 -1.40 -8.86 -1.78
C MET A 48 -2.72 -9.27 -1.11
N ASN A 49 -2.92 -8.83 0.12
CA ASN A 49 -4.14 -9.05 0.91
C ASN A 49 -5.07 -7.84 0.80
N LEU A 50 -5.99 -7.87 -0.17
CA LEU A 50 -6.92 -6.78 -0.47
C LEU A 50 -7.88 -6.52 0.70
N TYR A 51 -7.71 -5.41 1.40
CA TYR A 51 -8.53 -5.02 2.54
C TYR A 51 -9.94 -4.61 2.09
N ASP A 52 -10.91 -5.48 2.35
CA ASP A 52 -12.31 -5.43 1.89
C ASP A 52 -13.28 -4.84 2.93
N ARG A 53 -12.75 -4.33 4.04
CA ARG A 53 -13.52 -3.82 5.19
C ARG A 53 -13.54 -2.30 5.24
N THR A 54 -13.73 -1.69 4.08
CA THR A 54 -13.73 -0.23 3.89
C THR A 54 -15.11 0.25 3.46
N LEU A 55 -15.42 1.50 3.79
CA LEU A 55 -16.59 2.20 3.27
C LEU A 55 -16.17 3.01 2.05
N GLY A 56 -16.86 2.83 0.93
CA GLY A 56 -16.56 3.53 -0.31
C GLY A 56 -16.56 5.06 -0.17
N ILE A 57 -17.47 5.60 0.64
CA ILE A 57 -17.57 7.04 0.91
C ILE A 57 -16.39 7.61 1.72
N LYS A 58 -15.64 6.77 2.44
CA LYS A 58 -14.50 7.18 3.26
C LYS A 58 -13.15 6.86 2.63
N ASP A 59 -13.15 6.01 1.62
CA ASP A 59 -11.93 5.59 0.93
C ASP A 59 -11.69 6.44 -0.32
N TYR A 60 -10.96 7.54 -0.11
CA TYR A 60 -10.58 8.49 -1.15
C TYR A 60 -9.42 8.01 -2.01
N ASN A 61 -8.77 6.91 -1.64
CA ASN A 61 -7.65 6.38 -2.39
C ASN A 61 -8.16 5.35 -3.39
N PHE A 62 -8.94 4.36 -2.97
CA PHE A 62 -9.27 3.22 -3.85
C PHE A 62 -10.67 3.27 -4.47
N HIS A 63 -11.59 4.05 -3.88
CA HIS A 63 -12.98 4.18 -4.33
C HIS A 63 -13.61 2.85 -4.75
N PRO A 64 -13.73 1.85 -3.84
CA PRO A 64 -14.20 0.52 -4.21
C PRO A 64 -15.55 0.54 -4.94
N HIS A 65 -16.44 1.44 -4.56
CA HIS A 65 -17.77 1.64 -5.15
C HIS A 65 -17.77 2.15 -6.62
N ARG A 66 -16.60 2.46 -7.18
CA ARG A 66 -16.42 2.98 -8.54
C ARG A 66 -15.52 2.09 -9.38
N VAL A 67 -15.74 2.15 -10.68
CA VAL A 67 -14.76 1.73 -11.70
C VAL A 67 -14.09 2.99 -12.25
N ILE A 68 -12.75 3.00 -12.25
CA ILE A 68 -11.94 4.05 -12.86
C ILE A 68 -11.12 3.43 -13.99
N HIS A 69 -11.40 3.86 -15.22
CA HIS A 69 -10.80 3.29 -16.43
C HIS A 69 -10.63 4.39 -17.49
N ALA A 70 -9.45 4.48 -18.10
CA ALA A 70 -9.10 5.46 -19.13
C ALA A 70 -9.43 6.91 -18.73
N GLY A 71 -9.17 7.27 -17.47
CA GLY A 71 -9.46 8.60 -16.92
C GLY A 71 -10.94 8.93 -16.71
N LYS A 72 -11.84 7.98 -16.96
CA LYS A 72 -13.28 8.09 -16.66
C LYS A 72 -13.59 7.36 -15.37
N SER A 73 -14.67 7.76 -14.69
CA SER A 73 -15.16 7.07 -13.49
C SER A 73 -16.66 6.86 -13.54
N GLU A 74 -17.10 5.73 -12.99
CA GLU A 74 -18.50 5.31 -12.92
C GLU A 74 -18.78 4.72 -11.55
N THR A 75 -19.82 5.21 -10.86
CA THR A 75 -20.31 4.58 -9.62
C THR A 75 -21.16 3.37 -9.97
N ILE A 76 -20.78 2.20 -9.44
CA ILE A 76 -21.45 0.92 -9.73
C ILE A 76 -22.03 0.25 -8.47
N SER A 77 -21.78 0.79 -7.29
CA SER A 77 -22.28 0.27 -6.01
C SER A 77 -22.63 1.38 -5.02
N ASN A 78 -23.39 1.05 -3.97
CA ASN A 78 -23.65 1.96 -2.85
C ASN A 78 -22.35 2.24 -2.07
N PRO A 79 -21.89 3.50 -1.97
CA PRO A 79 -20.67 3.87 -1.24
C PRO A 79 -20.80 3.80 0.29
N GLU A 80 -22.01 3.70 0.83
CA GLU A 80 -22.28 3.69 2.27
C GLU A 80 -22.21 2.28 2.88
N LEU A 81 -22.21 1.23 2.05
CA LEU A 81 -22.05 -0.14 2.49
C LEU A 81 -20.58 -0.53 2.64
N LEU A 82 -20.31 -1.46 3.54
CA LEU A 82 -19.01 -2.12 3.65
C LEU A 82 -18.69 -2.84 2.33
N THR A 83 -17.46 -2.69 1.84
CA THR A 83 -17.06 -3.19 0.52
C THR A 83 -17.29 -4.69 0.35
N SER A 84 -17.15 -5.49 1.41
CA SER A 84 -17.47 -6.92 1.44
C SER A 84 -18.95 -7.26 1.19
N HIS A 85 -19.86 -6.33 1.46
CA HIS A 85 -21.32 -6.48 1.30
C HIS A 85 -21.87 -5.74 0.07
N ALA A 86 -21.10 -4.79 -0.44
CA ALA A 86 -21.42 -4.01 -1.60
C ALA A 86 -21.63 -4.91 -2.83
N CYS A 87 -22.80 -4.77 -3.46
CA CYS A 87 -23.13 -5.43 -4.72
C CYS A 87 -23.22 -4.42 -5.86
N VAL A 88 -22.92 -4.89 -7.06
CA VAL A 88 -23.07 -4.11 -8.29
C VAL A 88 -24.55 -3.77 -8.50
N LEU A 89 -24.89 -2.50 -8.53
CA LEU A 89 -26.26 -2.00 -8.74
C LEU A 89 -26.65 -1.97 -10.22
N GLN A 90 -25.70 -1.64 -11.07
CA GLN A 90 -25.87 -1.49 -12.52
C GLN A 90 -24.62 -2.02 -13.24
N PRO A 91 -24.76 -2.59 -14.46
CA PRO A 91 -23.61 -3.10 -15.17
C PRO A 91 -22.62 -1.95 -15.45
N SER A 92 -21.33 -2.19 -15.25
CA SER A 92 -20.34 -1.17 -15.59
C SER A 92 -20.25 -0.99 -17.10
N THR A 93 -20.35 0.25 -17.57
CA THR A 93 -20.05 0.59 -18.97
C THR A 93 -18.55 0.62 -19.25
N LEU A 94 -17.74 0.86 -18.22
CA LEU A 94 -16.28 0.93 -18.33
C LEU A 94 -15.59 -0.44 -18.22
N ALA A 95 -16.20 -1.39 -17.52
CA ALA A 95 -15.64 -2.71 -17.26
C ALA A 95 -16.74 -3.82 -17.21
N PRO A 96 -17.56 -3.98 -18.27
CA PRO A 96 -18.76 -4.82 -18.24
C PRO A 96 -18.49 -6.30 -17.96
N LYS A 97 -17.31 -6.81 -18.34
CA LYS A 97 -16.89 -8.19 -18.09
C LYS A 97 -16.83 -8.56 -16.61
N TRP A 98 -16.49 -7.59 -15.75
CA TRP A 98 -16.15 -7.84 -14.35
C TRP A 98 -17.28 -7.47 -13.39
N PHE A 99 -18.24 -6.66 -13.82
CA PHE A 99 -19.28 -6.09 -12.97
C PHE A 99 -20.67 -6.28 -13.56
N THR A 100 -21.32 -7.37 -13.17
CA THR A 100 -22.70 -7.69 -13.49
C THR A 100 -23.63 -7.36 -12.32
N PRO A 101 -24.85 -6.84 -12.55
CA PRO A 101 -25.80 -6.52 -11.49
C PRO A 101 -26.02 -7.68 -10.49
N GLY A 102 -26.03 -7.36 -9.20
CA GLY A 102 -26.19 -8.32 -8.10
C GLY A 102 -24.91 -9.07 -7.70
N ALA A 103 -23.85 -9.05 -8.51
CA ALA A 103 -22.58 -9.66 -8.14
C ALA A 103 -21.86 -8.85 -7.03
N ARG A 104 -21.03 -9.53 -6.24
CA ARG A 104 -20.23 -8.87 -5.20
C ARG A 104 -19.15 -8.02 -5.82
N LEU A 105 -19.01 -6.80 -5.30
CA LEU A 105 -18.04 -5.83 -5.76
C LEU A 105 -16.59 -6.34 -5.58
N THR A 106 -16.31 -7.02 -4.47
CA THR A 106 -15.00 -7.61 -4.16
C THR A 106 -14.55 -8.62 -5.19
N GLU A 107 -15.47 -9.46 -5.68
CA GLU A 107 -15.18 -10.50 -6.67
C GLU A 107 -14.76 -9.91 -8.02
N GLY A 108 -15.48 -8.88 -8.50
CA GLY A 108 -15.14 -8.20 -9.75
C GLY A 108 -13.77 -7.49 -9.70
N HIS A 109 -13.47 -6.80 -8.59
CA HIS A 109 -12.16 -6.17 -8.40
C HIS A 109 -11.04 -7.20 -8.26
N LEU A 110 -11.23 -8.27 -7.48
CA LEU A 110 -10.24 -9.32 -7.31
C LEU A 110 -9.94 -10.05 -8.63
N ALA A 111 -10.99 -10.45 -9.36
CA ALA A 111 -10.84 -11.16 -10.63
C ALA A 111 -10.14 -10.30 -11.68
N SER A 112 -10.47 -9.01 -11.75
CA SER A 112 -9.84 -8.09 -12.70
C SER A 112 -8.36 -7.85 -12.38
N VAL A 113 -7.97 -7.68 -11.11
CA VAL A 113 -6.56 -7.50 -10.76
C VAL A 113 -5.74 -8.77 -10.96
N GLN A 114 -6.29 -9.94 -10.63
CA GLN A 114 -5.63 -11.24 -10.88
C GLN A 114 -5.40 -11.49 -12.37
N ALA A 115 -6.33 -11.05 -13.23
CA ALA A 115 -6.18 -11.13 -14.67
C ALA A 115 -5.17 -10.10 -15.21
N ALA A 116 -5.11 -8.90 -14.63
CA ALA A 116 -4.20 -7.84 -15.05
C ALA A 116 -2.75 -8.13 -14.66
N VAL A 117 -2.55 -8.66 -13.45
CA VAL A 117 -1.25 -8.93 -12.85
C VAL A 117 -1.33 -10.28 -12.13
N PRO A 118 -0.97 -11.39 -12.81
CA PRO A 118 -0.97 -12.71 -12.18
C PRO A 118 -0.07 -12.72 -10.93
N GLY A 119 -0.57 -13.32 -9.84
CA GLY A 119 0.15 -13.36 -8.56
C GLY A 119 -0.75 -13.79 -7.41
N GLU A 120 -0.21 -13.71 -6.19
CA GLU A 120 -0.94 -14.03 -4.96
C GLU A 120 -1.80 -12.84 -4.51
N TRP A 121 -3.05 -12.80 -4.97
CA TRP A 121 -4.06 -11.83 -4.54
C TRP A 121 -5.16 -12.53 -3.77
N LEU A 122 -5.48 -12.01 -2.60
CA LEU A 122 -6.49 -12.58 -1.69
C LEU A 122 -7.30 -11.47 -1.04
N LEU A 123 -8.59 -11.68 -0.74
CA LEU A 123 -9.33 -10.76 0.11
C LEU A 123 -8.85 -10.88 1.55
N TYR A 124 -8.78 -9.78 2.28
CA TYR A 124 -8.36 -9.81 3.69
C TYR A 124 -9.30 -10.66 4.54
N THR A 125 -10.61 -10.67 4.27
CA THR A 125 -11.55 -11.60 4.93
C THR A 125 -11.23 -13.08 4.66
N ASP A 126 -10.73 -13.43 3.47
CA ASP A 126 -10.31 -14.80 3.18
C ASP A 126 -9.01 -15.15 3.91
N TYR A 127 -8.06 -14.21 3.99
CA TYR A 127 -6.84 -14.36 4.80
C TYR A 127 -7.20 -14.63 6.27
N LEU A 128 -8.09 -13.81 6.83
CA LEU A 128 -8.56 -13.98 8.20
C LEU A 128 -9.24 -15.33 8.42
N SER A 129 -10.04 -15.79 7.46
CA SER A 129 -10.71 -17.09 7.53
C SER A 129 -9.72 -18.27 7.49
N ARG A 130 -8.65 -18.18 6.69
CA ARG A 130 -7.60 -19.21 6.61
C ARG A 130 -6.82 -19.36 7.91
N HIS A 131 -6.72 -18.28 8.68
CA HIS A 131 -5.96 -18.22 9.93
C HIS A 131 -6.87 -18.01 11.15
N ALA A 132 -8.16 -18.36 11.03
CA ALA A 132 -9.17 -18.01 12.02
C ALA A 132 -8.84 -18.52 13.41
N GLU A 133 -8.32 -19.74 13.54
CA GLU A 133 -7.95 -20.33 14.84
C GLU A 133 -6.90 -19.48 15.58
N ASP A 134 -5.78 -19.18 14.93
CA ASP A 134 -4.71 -18.36 15.49
C ASP A 134 -5.21 -16.95 15.83
N ILE A 135 -5.98 -16.36 14.91
CA ILE A 135 -6.47 -14.98 15.04
C ILE A 135 -7.49 -14.88 16.16
N ILE A 136 -8.41 -15.84 16.28
CA ILE A 136 -9.39 -15.90 17.37
C ILE A 136 -8.64 -16.02 18.70
N ALA A 137 -7.62 -16.86 18.81
CA ALA A 137 -6.84 -17.00 20.04
C ALA A 137 -6.14 -15.68 20.45
N VAL A 138 -5.60 -14.93 19.49
CA VAL A 138 -5.04 -13.59 19.71
C VAL A 138 -6.12 -12.63 20.17
N ILE A 139 -7.26 -12.57 19.48
CA ILE A 139 -8.34 -11.63 19.81
C ILE A 139 -8.94 -11.95 21.19
N GLU A 140 -9.23 -13.20 21.51
CA GLU A 140 -9.73 -13.61 22.83
C GLU A 140 -8.78 -13.21 23.97
N THR A 141 -7.48 -13.24 23.70
CA THR A 141 -6.46 -12.80 24.67
C THR A 141 -6.45 -11.29 24.88
N LEU A 142 -6.66 -10.52 23.82
CA LEU A 142 -6.48 -9.07 23.80
C LEU A 142 -7.79 -8.29 23.86
N PHE A 143 -8.92 -8.99 23.87
CA PHE A 143 -10.24 -8.41 23.68
C PHE A 143 -10.55 -7.26 24.64
N ASP A 144 -10.34 -7.50 25.95
CA ASP A 144 -10.59 -6.54 27.03
C ASP A 144 -9.36 -5.67 27.37
N HIS A 145 -8.33 -5.69 26.53
CA HIS A 145 -7.13 -4.89 26.81
C HIS A 145 -7.44 -3.38 26.65
N PRO A 146 -7.05 -2.51 27.60
CA PRO A 146 -7.41 -1.08 27.55
C PRO A 146 -6.94 -0.31 26.32
N ALA A 147 -5.92 -0.83 25.62
CA ALA A 147 -5.43 -0.23 24.36
C ALA A 147 -6.27 -0.60 23.12
N VAL A 148 -7.27 -1.48 23.25
CA VAL A 148 -8.14 -1.92 22.15
C VAL A 148 -9.47 -1.20 22.25
N SER A 149 -9.80 -0.41 21.23
CA SER A 149 -11.08 0.30 21.13
C SER A 149 -11.96 -0.33 20.04
N TRP A 150 -13.01 -1.03 20.44
CA TRP A 150 -14.00 -1.65 19.54
C TRP A 150 -15.11 -0.65 19.21
N GLU A 151 -14.93 0.11 18.13
CA GLU A 151 -15.82 1.25 17.83
C GLU A 151 -16.80 1.00 16.69
N ARG A 152 -16.59 -0.06 15.91
CA ARG A 152 -17.31 -0.27 14.65
C ARG A 152 -17.99 -1.63 14.62
N HIS A 153 -19.27 -1.61 14.32
CA HIS A 153 -20.09 -2.78 14.10
C HIS A 153 -20.65 -2.74 12.68
N VAL A 154 -20.61 -3.87 11.97
CA VAL A 154 -21.30 -4.04 10.68
C VAL A 154 -22.52 -4.92 10.88
N ASP A 155 -23.68 -4.49 10.40
CA ASP A 155 -24.89 -5.31 10.39
C ASP A 155 -24.96 -6.24 9.18
N ALA A 156 -26.02 -7.05 9.10
CA ALA A 156 -26.20 -8.04 8.03
C ALA A 156 -26.35 -7.40 6.64
N ASP A 157 -26.78 -6.15 6.58
CA ASP A 157 -26.95 -5.40 5.33
C ASP A 157 -25.66 -4.68 4.91
N GLY A 158 -24.60 -4.76 5.73
CA GLY A 158 -23.31 -4.14 5.46
C GLY A 158 -23.22 -2.68 5.92
N CYS A 159 -24.19 -2.17 6.68
CA CYS A 159 -24.13 -0.83 7.25
C CYS A 159 -23.20 -0.81 8.47
N VAL A 160 -22.31 0.18 8.52
CA VAL A 160 -21.36 0.33 9.63
C VAL A 160 -21.86 1.37 10.62
N THR A 161 -22.08 0.94 11.86
CA THR A 161 -22.50 1.78 12.98
C THR A 161 -21.38 1.94 14.01
N LYS A 162 -21.47 3.01 14.81
CA LYS A 162 -20.65 3.22 16.00
C LYS A 162 -21.54 3.14 17.24
N PRO A 163 -21.90 1.92 17.70
CA PRO A 163 -22.65 1.79 18.94
C PRO A 163 -21.89 2.48 20.08
N GLY A 164 -22.61 3.26 20.90
CA GLY A 164 -22.01 4.01 22.00
C GLY A 164 -21.24 3.11 22.98
N HIS A 165 -20.29 3.69 23.73
CA HIS A 165 -19.31 3.02 24.61
C HIS A 165 -19.85 2.00 25.64
N ALA A 166 -21.16 1.85 25.79
CA ALA A 166 -21.74 0.97 26.80
C ALA A 166 -21.90 -0.44 26.25
N ILE A 167 -21.46 -1.41 27.06
CA ILE A 167 -21.73 -2.85 27.01
C ILE A 167 -20.62 -3.68 26.36
N PHE A 168 -19.50 -3.85 27.07
CA PHE A 168 -18.41 -4.75 26.66
C PHE A 168 -18.11 -5.80 27.74
N GLY A 169 -18.03 -7.06 27.30
CA GLY A 169 -17.76 -8.26 28.12
C GLY A 169 -18.59 -9.48 27.68
N GLY A 170 -19.86 -9.27 27.29
CA GLY A 170 -20.76 -10.36 26.89
C GLY A 170 -21.29 -10.30 25.44
N MET A 171 -21.19 -9.15 24.76
CA MET A 171 -21.85 -8.94 23.47
C MET A 171 -21.03 -9.48 22.28
N LEU A 172 -19.69 -9.48 22.35
CA LEU A 172 -18.85 -10.02 21.27
C LEU A 172 -19.09 -11.52 21.04
N LYS A 173 -19.28 -12.28 22.12
CA LYS A 173 -19.61 -13.72 22.03
C LYS A 173 -21.00 -13.97 21.41
N ARG A 174 -21.91 -12.98 21.45
CA ARG A 174 -23.27 -13.11 20.88
C ARG A 174 -23.33 -12.66 19.43
N VAL A 175 -22.64 -11.57 19.08
CA VAL A 175 -22.71 -10.96 17.76
C VAL A 175 -21.60 -11.47 16.82
N GLY A 176 -20.42 -11.76 17.38
CA GLY A 176 -19.25 -12.21 16.65
C GLY A 176 -18.34 -11.10 16.14
N ILE A 177 -17.23 -11.51 15.55
CA ILE A 177 -16.25 -10.66 14.89
C ILE A 177 -16.44 -10.86 13.39
N PHE A 178 -16.63 -9.76 12.69
CA PHE A 178 -16.93 -9.81 11.26
C PHE A 178 -15.79 -10.48 10.47
N GLY A 179 -16.17 -11.42 9.61
CA GLY A 179 -15.29 -12.23 8.77
C GLY A 179 -14.30 -13.11 9.54
N LEU A 180 -14.59 -13.42 10.81
CA LEU A 180 -13.87 -14.44 11.60
C LEU A 180 -14.85 -15.44 12.20
N THR A 181 -15.78 -14.97 13.04
CA THR A 181 -16.80 -15.83 13.65
C THR A 181 -18.18 -15.66 13.02
N ASN A 182 -18.38 -14.59 12.24
CA ASN A 182 -19.59 -14.36 11.47
C ASN A 182 -19.24 -13.60 10.18
N SER A 183 -19.63 -14.14 9.02
CA SER A 183 -19.32 -13.56 7.70
C SER A 183 -20.30 -12.49 7.24
N GLN A 184 -21.42 -12.29 7.93
CA GLN A 184 -22.49 -11.37 7.52
C GLN A 184 -22.57 -10.14 8.43
N ALA A 185 -22.32 -10.28 9.73
CA ALA A 185 -22.40 -9.18 10.69
C ALA A 185 -21.34 -9.35 11.78
N GLY A 186 -21.03 -8.27 12.49
CA GLY A 186 -20.16 -8.34 13.65
C GLY A 186 -19.31 -7.12 13.88
N TRP A 187 -18.45 -7.23 14.89
CA TRP A 187 -17.51 -6.16 15.20
C TRP A 187 -16.35 -6.16 14.21
N LEU A 188 -15.96 -4.98 13.75
CA LEU A 188 -14.76 -4.81 12.94
C LEU A 188 -13.55 -4.73 13.85
N THR A 189 -12.56 -5.58 13.57
CA THR A 189 -11.26 -5.57 14.26
C THR A 189 -10.62 -4.17 14.19
N PRO A 190 -10.21 -3.58 15.33
CA PRO A 190 -9.50 -2.32 15.37
C PRO A 190 -8.17 -2.38 14.61
N ASN A 191 -7.76 -1.27 13.99
CA ASN A 191 -6.55 -1.24 13.15
C ASN A 191 -5.28 -1.66 13.92
N ILE A 192 -5.17 -1.29 15.21
CA ILE A 192 -4.05 -1.72 16.05
C ILE A 192 -4.00 -3.26 16.20
N LEU A 193 -5.14 -3.92 16.30
CA LEU A 193 -5.20 -5.38 16.34
C LEU A 193 -4.90 -5.98 14.97
N ASN A 194 -5.40 -5.41 13.86
CA ASN A 194 -5.06 -5.90 12.51
C ASN A 194 -3.54 -5.93 12.29
N ILE A 195 -2.83 -4.82 12.58
CA ILE A 195 -1.36 -4.73 12.42
C ILE A 195 -0.64 -5.77 13.30
N LEU A 196 -1.09 -5.92 14.55
CA LEU A 196 -0.50 -6.87 15.48
C LEU A 196 -0.74 -8.33 15.03
N ILE A 197 -1.95 -8.64 14.59
CA ILE A 197 -2.36 -9.95 14.05
C ILE A 197 -1.53 -10.29 12.82
N ASP A 198 -1.41 -9.36 11.87
CA ASP A 198 -0.60 -9.54 10.66
C ASP A 198 0.85 -9.88 11.01
N GLY A 199 1.44 -9.17 11.98
CA GLY A 199 2.79 -9.48 12.45
C GLY A 199 2.90 -10.84 13.14
N MET A 200 1.98 -11.15 14.06
CA MET A 200 2.05 -12.37 14.88
C MET A 200 1.78 -13.63 14.08
N VAL A 201 0.74 -13.62 13.25
CA VAL A 201 0.35 -14.77 12.42
C VAL A 201 1.44 -15.08 11.41
N GLU A 202 1.95 -14.07 10.69
CA GLU A 202 3.03 -14.29 9.73
C GLU A 202 4.32 -14.79 10.38
N ALA A 203 4.70 -14.22 11.54
CA ALA A 203 5.86 -14.68 12.29
C ALA A 203 5.74 -16.14 12.71
N LYS A 204 4.55 -16.54 13.20
CA LYS A 204 4.25 -17.92 13.58
C LYS A 204 4.28 -18.86 12.37
N LEU A 205 3.57 -18.52 11.29
CA LEU A 205 3.42 -19.36 10.09
C LEU A 205 4.78 -19.66 9.42
N ARG A 206 5.66 -18.66 9.36
CA ARG A 206 6.94 -18.79 8.68
C ARG A 206 8.10 -19.11 9.62
N GLY A 207 7.87 -19.11 10.94
CA GLY A 207 8.91 -19.31 11.94
C GLY A 207 9.97 -18.20 11.93
N VAL A 208 9.58 -16.97 11.58
CA VAL A 208 10.47 -15.81 11.44
C VAL A 208 10.27 -14.80 12.55
N ARG A 209 11.29 -13.96 12.79
CA ARG A 209 11.24 -12.85 13.76
C ARG A 209 11.00 -11.50 13.10
N ASP A 210 11.17 -11.44 11.79
CA ASP A 210 11.11 -10.23 10.99
C ASP A 210 9.96 -10.36 9.99
N VAL A 211 9.04 -9.41 10.06
CA VAL A 211 7.88 -9.33 9.16
C VAL A 211 7.94 -8.02 8.40
N TYR A 212 7.91 -8.09 7.07
CA TYR A 212 8.01 -6.93 6.19
C TYR A 212 6.63 -6.59 5.64
N HIS A 213 6.07 -5.46 6.06
CA HIS A 213 4.75 -5.04 5.65
C HIS A 213 4.84 -3.74 4.84
N LEU A 214 4.41 -3.82 3.59
CA LEU A 214 4.38 -2.69 2.66
C LEU A 214 3.10 -1.86 2.93
N SER A 215 3.25 -0.59 3.26
CA SER A 215 2.15 0.26 3.71
C SER A 215 2.00 1.55 2.89
N GLY A 216 0.78 2.10 2.94
CA GLY A 216 0.50 3.46 2.46
C GLY A 216 1.07 4.54 3.40
N PRO A 217 1.03 5.81 2.99
CA PRO A 217 1.61 6.91 3.74
C PRO A 217 0.96 7.12 5.11
N ASP A 218 -0.34 6.86 5.25
CA ASP A 218 -1.10 7.14 6.47
C ASP A 218 -0.60 6.34 7.68
N MET A 219 -0.28 5.06 7.49
CA MET A 219 0.21 4.21 8.57
C MET A 219 1.52 4.73 9.15
N VAL A 220 2.41 5.23 8.30
CA VAL A 220 3.72 5.77 8.69
C VAL A 220 3.58 6.95 9.64
N LEU A 221 2.50 7.74 9.51
CA LEU A 221 2.27 8.94 10.31
C LEU A 221 1.91 8.61 11.76
N TYR A 222 1.14 7.56 12.01
CA TYR A 222 0.62 7.25 13.35
C TYR A 222 1.33 6.10 14.06
N ILE A 223 2.05 5.22 13.34
CA ILE A 223 2.53 3.94 13.89
C ILE A 223 3.43 4.10 15.12
N ASN A 224 4.30 5.11 15.14
CA ASN A 224 5.22 5.35 16.26
C ASN A 224 4.47 5.73 17.55
N GLY A 225 3.32 6.40 17.43
CA GLY A 225 2.47 6.74 18.58
C GLY A 225 1.78 5.53 19.21
N LEU A 226 1.72 4.40 18.49
CA LEU A 226 1.10 3.16 18.94
C LEU A 226 2.10 2.15 19.55
N LEU A 227 3.41 2.42 19.49
CA LEU A 227 4.45 1.50 19.97
C LEU A 227 4.25 1.01 21.42
N PRO A 228 3.95 1.87 22.42
CA PRO A 228 3.68 1.40 23.78
C PRO A 228 2.49 0.44 23.86
N SER A 229 1.44 0.70 23.08
CA SER A 229 0.27 -0.16 22.98
C SER A 229 0.60 -1.49 22.31
N PHE A 230 1.37 -1.50 21.23
CA PHE A 230 1.84 -2.74 20.61
C PHE A 230 2.69 -3.59 21.55
N HIS A 231 3.61 -2.98 22.31
CA HIS A 231 4.41 -3.69 23.31
C HIS A 231 3.52 -4.37 24.35
N ALA A 232 2.58 -3.62 24.95
CA ALA A 232 1.67 -4.15 25.97
C ALA A 232 0.79 -5.29 25.43
N LEU A 233 0.20 -5.11 24.24
CA LEU A 233 -0.64 -6.12 23.60
C LEU A 233 0.16 -7.38 23.26
N TYR A 234 1.33 -7.24 22.64
CA TYR A 234 2.16 -8.38 22.26
C TYR A 234 2.67 -9.16 23.47
N ASP A 235 3.11 -8.47 24.52
CA ASP A 235 3.57 -9.13 25.74
C ASP A 235 2.43 -9.88 26.46
N GLN A 236 1.20 -9.34 26.44
CA GLN A 236 0.02 -10.05 26.93
C GLN A 236 -0.31 -11.28 26.07
N ALA A 237 -0.30 -11.14 24.75
CA ALA A 237 -0.55 -12.23 23.82
C ALA A 237 0.45 -13.37 24.01
N ARG A 238 1.75 -13.06 24.06
CA ARG A 238 2.82 -14.05 24.30
C ARG A 238 2.68 -14.77 25.63
N LYS A 239 2.29 -14.08 26.69
CA LYS A 239 2.08 -14.69 28.02
C LYS A 239 0.96 -15.73 28.00
N ARG A 240 -0.14 -15.48 27.28
CA ARG A 240 -1.30 -16.41 27.25
C ARG A 240 -1.18 -17.50 26.21
N LEU A 241 -0.73 -17.18 24.99
CA LEU A 241 -0.60 -18.14 23.90
C LEU A 241 0.63 -19.05 24.06
N GLY A 242 1.58 -18.66 24.91
CA GLY A 242 2.77 -19.43 25.20
C GLY A 242 3.98 -18.98 24.37
N TRP A 243 5.14 -18.96 25.02
CA TRP A 243 6.36 -18.37 24.47
C TRP A 243 7.00 -19.19 23.35
N ARG A 244 6.53 -20.42 23.13
CA ARG A 244 7.07 -21.33 22.09
C ARG A 244 6.57 -20.98 20.70
N GLU A 245 5.42 -20.33 20.58
CA GLU A 245 4.79 -20.03 19.28
C GLU A 245 5.20 -18.66 18.72
N LEU A 246 5.67 -17.76 19.58
CA LEU A 246 5.97 -16.37 19.22
C LEU A 246 7.35 -15.93 19.72
N PRO A 247 8.13 -15.24 18.88
CA PRO A 247 9.49 -14.87 19.22
C PRO A 247 9.54 -13.87 20.38
N GLU A 248 10.65 -13.85 21.12
CA GLU A 248 10.84 -12.88 22.22
C GLU A 248 10.67 -11.44 21.76
N THR A 249 11.28 -11.16 20.62
CA THR A 249 11.14 -9.92 19.89
C THR A 249 10.64 -10.25 18.50
N LEU A 250 9.51 -9.64 18.13
CA LEU A 250 9.00 -9.58 16.77
C LEU A 250 9.31 -8.19 16.22
N THR A 251 10.00 -8.13 15.08
CA THR A 251 10.29 -6.89 14.37
C THR A 251 9.38 -6.75 13.17
N PHE A 252 8.50 -5.75 13.21
CA PHE A 252 7.62 -5.37 12.13
C PHE A 252 8.27 -4.25 11.31
N HIS A 253 8.85 -4.61 10.16
CA HIS A 253 9.45 -3.68 9.21
C HIS A 253 8.36 -3.03 8.36
N LEU A 254 8.04 -1.76 8.66
CA LEU A 254 7.09 -0.97 7.90
C LEU A 254 7.78 -0.33 6.69
N ILE A 255 7.34 -0.69 5.48
CA ILE A 255 7.93 -0.19 4.23
C ILE A 255 7.00 0.85 3.58
N PRO A 256 7.35 2.15 3.53
CA PRO A 256 6.49 3.21 3.01
C PRO A 256 6.50 3.26 1.48
N VAL A 257 5.65 2.46 0.83
CA VAL A 257 5.68 2.27 -0.63
C VAL A 257 4.92 3.33 -1.43
N ALA A 258 4.58 4.46 -0.81
CA ALA A 258 3.88 5.57 -1.46
C ALA A 258 4.68 6.16 -2.63
N ASP A 259 6.01 6.21 -2.52
CA ASP A 259 6.91 6.79 -3.52
C ASP A 259 7.29 5.81 -4.65
N MET A 260 6.89 4.53 -4.55
CA MET A 260 7.21 3.49 -5.54
C MET A 260 6.29 3.55 -6.76
N ARG A 261 6.32 4.67 -7.48
CA ARG A 261 5.34 4.99 -8.53
C ARG A 261 5.84 4.77 -9.94
N PHE A 262 7.01 4.15 -10.09
CA PHE A 262 7.73 3.98 -11.36
C PHE A 262 7.18 2.84 -12.22
N ALA A 263 5.87 2.90 -12.46
CA ALA A 263 5.16 2.02 -13.35
C ALA A 263 4.18 2.81 -14.20
N VAL A 264 4.02 2.39 -15.46
CA VAL A 264 3.13 3.00 -16.44
C VAL A 264 2.53 1.91 -17.33
N LEU A 265 1.56 2.28 -18.16
CA LEU A 265 1.09 1.40 -19.23
C LEU A 265 2.18 1.21 -20.30
N ASN A 266 2.23 0.06 -20.99
CA ASN A 266 3.37 -0.26 -21.88
C ASN A 266 3.61 0.78 -22.99
N ASP A 267 2.56 1.37 -23.55
CA ASP A 267 2.67 2.40 -24.58
C ASP A 267 3.25 3.73 -24.06
N ARG A 268 3.37 3.88 -22.73
CA ARG A 268 4.00 5.03 -22.04
C ARG A 268 5.42 4.71 -21.55
N ARG A 269 5.94 3.51 -21.84
CA ARG A 269 7.29 3.07 -21.47
C ARG A 269 8.39 4.07 -21.82
N MET A 270 8.34 4.64 -23.04
CA MET A 270 9.37 5.58 -23.48
C MET A 270 9.38 6.88 -22.67
N ALA A 271 8.21 7.36 -22.23
CA ALA A 271 8.11 8.55 -21.39
C ALA A 271 8.71 8.29 -20.00
N LEU A 272 8.42 7.14 -19.41
CA LEU A 272 9.01 6.75 -18.11
C LEU A 272 10.52 6.57 -18.21
N ASN A 273 11.03 5.93 -19.27
CA ASN A 273 12.47 5.80 -19.50
C ASN A 273 13.14 7.17 -19.62
N ALA A 274 12.57 8.08 -20.41
CA ALA A 274 13.11 9.43 -20.59
C ALA A 274 13.15 10.22 -19.27
N LEU A 275 12.15 10.05 -18.41
CA LEU A 275 12.14 10.64 -17.07
C LEU A 275 13.28 10.11 -16.20
N ILE A 276 13.47 8.79 -16.17
CA ILE A 276 14.56 8.18 -15.40
C ILE A 276 15.92 8.59 -15.96
N ASP A 277 16.10 8.60 -17.28
CA ASP A 277 17.35 9.04 -17.91
C ASP A 277 17.65 10.51 -17.60
N ALA A 278 16.64 11.39 -17.62
CA ALA A 278 16.81 12.79 -17.26
C ALA A 278 17.25 12.94 -15.78
N TRP A 279 16.65 12.18 -14.88
CA TRP A 279 17.03 12.14 -13.46
C TRP A 279 18.45 11.63 -13.23
N LEU A 280 18.80 10.51 -13.85
CA LEU A 280 20.14 9.91 -13.73
C LEU A 280 21.23 10.86 -14.29
N ASN A 281 20.94 11.56 -15.38
CA ASN A 281 21.83 12.58 -15.92
C ASN A 281 22.02 13.77 -14.97
N LEU A 282 20.94 14.25 -14.35
CA LEU A 282 21.00 15.31 -13.33
C LEU A 282 21.84 14.88 -12.12
N GLU A 283 21.65 13.66 -11.63
CA GLU A 283 22.41 13.09 -10.50
C GLU A 283 23.90 12.91 -10.84
N ALA A 284 24.21 12.37 -12.02
CA ALA A 284 25.58 12.26 -12.49
C ALA A 284 26.23 13.64 -12.63
N GLY A 285 25.48 14.64 -13.13
CA GLY A 285 25.88 16.04 -13.16
C GLY A 285 26.20 16.57 -11.76
N ASN A 286 25.31 16.38 -10.79
CA ASN A 286 25.51 16.77 -9.39
C ASN A 286 26.77 16.16 -8.77
N ARG A 287 27.03 14.87 -9.00
CA ARG A 287 28.24 14.20 -8.50
C ARG A 287 29.51 14.77 -9.14
N ARG A 288 29.53 14.96 -10.46
CA ARG A 288 30.67 15.58 -11.17
C ARG A 288 30.96 16.98 -10.66
N ARG A 289 29.92 17.78 -10.38
CA ARG A 289 30.07 19.10 -9.74
C ARG A 289 30.74 19.00 -8.38
N ALA A 290 30.21 18.14 -7.50
CA ALA A 290 30.70 18.01 -6.13
C ALA A 290 32.20 17.67 -6.10
N ILE A 291 32.65 16.78 -7.01
CA ILE A 291 34.06 16.44 -7.19
C ILE A 291 34.86 17.66 -7.67
N ARG A 292 34.38 18.41 -8.67
CA ARG A 292 35.06 19.63 -9.16
C ARG A 292 35.20 20.71 -8.08
N PHE A 293 34.26 20.78 -7.12
CA PHE A 293 34.34 21.72 -6.01
C PHE A 293 35.24 21.26 -4.86
N GLN A 294 35.52 19.96 -4.75
CA GLN A 294 36.48 19.44 -3.75
C GLN A 294 37.91 19.87 -4.14
N GLY A 295 38.53 20.69 -3.29
CA GLY A 295 39.93 21.12 -3.45
C GLY A 295 40.14 22.48 -4.12
N VAL A 296 39.08 23.18 -4.55
CA VAL A 296 39.19 24.55 -5.09
C VAL A 296 39.17 25.57 -3.95
N MET A 297 40.35 26.12 -3.63
CA MET A 297 40.53 27.16 -2.59
C MET A 297 40.42 28.59 -3.16
N ASP A 298 40.69 28.77 -4.46
CA ASP A 298 40.65 30.08 -5.12
C ASP A 298 39.22 30.52 -5.48
N GLN A 299 38.87 31.75 -5.09
CA GLN A 299 37.56 32.35 -5.29
C GLN A 299 37.25 32.64 -6.77
N VAL A 300 38.26 32.98 -7.57
CA VAL A 300 38.07 33.29 -9.00
C VAL A 300 37.70 32.02 -9.76
N THR A 301 38.46 30.94 -9.54
CA THR A 301 38.22 29.61 -10.10
C THR A 301 36.88 29.05 -9.62
N LYS A 302 36.54 29.24 -8.34
CA LYS A 302 35.23 28.84 -7.80
C LYS A 302 34.08 29.53 -8.53
N LYS A 303 34.18 30.84 -8.80
CA LYS A 303 33.14 31.61 -9.51
C LYS A 303 32.97 31.17 -10.96
N ALA A 304 34.07 30.91 -11.68
CA ALA A 304 34.04 30.39 -13.05
C ALA A 304 33.39 29.01 -13.12
N ILE A 305 33.78 28.10 -12.20
CA ILE A 305 33.18 26.77 -12.07
C ILE A 305 31.68 26.90 -11.79
N VAL A 306 31.25 27.77 -10.85
CA VAL A 306 29.81 27.97 -10.55
C VAL A 306 29.01 28.39 -11.78
N GLN A 307 29.53 29.31 -12.61
CA GLN A 307 28.82 29.78 -13.80
C GLN A 307 28.66 28.68 -14.87
N GLU A 308 29.76 28.00 -15.22
CA GLU A 308 29.74 26.89 -16.20
C GLU A 308 28.79 25.77 -15.73
N VAL A 309 28.92 25.43 -14.45
CA VAL A 309 28.14 24.39 -13.80
C VAL A 309 26.66 24.76 -13.71
N GLY A 310 26.35 26.05 -13.49
CA GLY A 310 24.99 26.58 -13.41
C GLY A 310 24.23 26.35 -14.71
N ALA A 311 24.81 26.75 -15.84
CA ALA A 311 24.19 26.57 -17.16
C ALA A 311 23.89 25.09 -17.48
N SER A 312 24.83 24.18 -17.16
CA SER A 312 24.59 22.74 -17.32
C SER A 312 23.51 22.22 -16.37
N LYS A 313 23.44 22.73 -15.13
CA LYS A 313 22.39 22.37 -14.17
C LYS A 313 21.01 22.72 -14.70
N ASP A 314 20.86 23.94 -15.18
CA ASP A 314 19.57 24.46 -15.62
C ASP A 314 19.07 23.66 -16.82
N LYS A 315 19.97 23.30 -17.75
CA LYS A 315 19.65 22.40 -18.87
C LYS A 315 19.14 21.04 -18.39
N ASP A 316 19.81 20.41 -17.41
CA ASP A 316 19.37 19.12 -16.89
C ASP A 316 18.06 19.22 -16.11
N LEU A 317 17.85 20.30 -15.34
CA LEU A 317 16.58 20.55 -14.65
C LEU A 317 15.43 20.77 -15.64
N MET A 318 15.65 21.51 -16.74
CA MET A 318 14.66 21.68 -17.80
C MET A 318 14.29 20.34 -18.45
N ARG A 319 15.27 19.46 -18.69
CA ARG A 319 15.02 18.11 -19.21
C ARG A 319 14.16 17.28 -18.25
N VAL A 320 14.46 17.32 -16.95
CA VAL A 320 13.64 16.63 -15.94
C VAL A 320 12.23 17.21 -15.91
N ARG A 321 12.08 18.55 -15.91
CA ARG A 321 10.77 19.21 -15.94
C ARG A 321 9.94 18.80 -17.16
N GLN A 322 10.56 18.77 -18.35
CA GLN A 322 9.88 18.32 -19.57
C GLN A 322 9.45 16.85 -19.46
N ALA A 323 10.34 15.97 -18.99
CA ALA A 323 10.01 14.56 -18.84
C ALA A 323 8.93 14.30 -17.78
N VAL A 324 8.87 15.11 -16.71
CA VAL A 324 7.78 15.10 -15.72
C VAL A 324 6.45 15.43 -16.37
N HIS A 325 6.40 16.48 -17.21
CA HIS A 325 5.20 16.85 -17.96
C HIS A 325 4.75 15.72 -18.90
N ASP A 326 5.70 15.03 -19.52
CA ASP A 326 5.41 13.98 -20.51
C ASP A 326 5.05 12.63 -19.86
N CYS A 327 5.20 12.48 -18.54
CA CYS A 327 4.87 11.27 -17.78
C CYS A 327 3.99 11.57 -16.54
N PRO A 328 2.76 12.10 -16.73
CA PRO A 328 1.89 12.53 -15.62
C PRO A 328 1.36 11.36 -14.76
N GLU A 329 1.42 10.13 -15.25
CA GLU A 329 0.79 8.97 -14.62
C GLU A 329 1.45 8.60 -13.28
N ILE A 330 2.75 8.87 -13.11
CA ILE A 330 3.47 8.53 -11.87
C ILE A 330 3.02 9.37 -10.66
N PHE A 331 2.21 10.41 -10.86
CA PHE A 331 1.71 11.25 -9.76
C PHE A 331 0.34 10.80 -9.24
N TYR A 332 -0.37 9.92 -9.96
CA TYR A 332 -1.68 9.35 -9.60
C TYR A 332 -2.63 10.36 -8.93
N GLN A 333 -3.04 11.40 -9.66
CA GLN A 333 -4.11 12.30 -9.20
C GLN A 333 -5.45 11.73 -9.64
N ILE A 334 -6.13 11.00 -8.75
CA ILE A 334 -7.36 10.25 -9.06
C ILE A 334 -8.48 11.18 -9.56
N GLU A 335 -8.55 12.40 -9.03
CA GLU A 335 -9.55 13.40 -9.39
C GLU A 335 -9.28 14.04 -10.76
N ARG A 336 -8.07 13.90 -11.30
CA ARG A 336 -7.69 14.50 -12.57
C ARG A 336 -7.77 13.43 -13.69
N PRO A 337 -8.59 13.66 -14.74
CA PRO A 337 -8.68 12.72 -15.85
C PRO A 337 -7.32 12.45 -16.50
N GLY A 338 -6.99 11.18 -16.70
CA GLY A 338 -5.78 10.75 -17.41
C GLY A 338 -4.47 10.79 -16.60
N SER A 339 -4.49 11.22 -15.34
CA SER A 339 -3.28 11.20 -14.48
C SER A 339 -3.16 9.95 -13.61
N ALA A 340 -4.05 8.99 -13.77
CA ALA A 340 -3.97 7.70 -13.11
C ALA A 340 -4.46 6.59 -14.05
N PHE A 341 -3.92 5.39 -13.86
CA PHE A 341 -4.39 4.16 -14.49
C PHE A 341 -4.58 3.09 -13.41
N THR A 342 -5.41 2.11 -13.70
CA THR A 342 -5.79 1.03 -12.79
C THR A 342 -5.54 -0.33 -13.42
N GLN A 343 -5.95 -1.41 -12.74
CA GLN A 343 -5.91 -2.76 -13.31
C GLN A 343 -6.71 -2.89 -14.62
N TYR A 344 -7.75 -2.08 -14.79
CA TYR A 344 -8.59 -2.10 -16.01
C TYR A 344 -7.81 -1.63 -17.23
N ASP A 345 -7.04 -0.55 -17.08
CA ASP A 345 -6.17 -0.05 -18.15
C ASP A 345 -5.04 -1.04 -18.47
N VAL A 346 -4.51 -1.73 -17.45
CA VAL A 346 -3.45 -2.75 -17.63
C VAL A 346 -3.94 -3.95 -18.43
N LEU A 347 -5.20 -4.37 -18.26
CA LEU A 347 -5.75 -5.46 -19.07
C LEU A 347 -5.72 -5.18 -20.57
N GLU A 348 -5.82 -3.91 -20.97
CA GLU A 348 -5.84 -3.50 -22.37
C GLU A 348 -4.43 -3.19 -22.90
N ARG A 349 -3.63 -2.49 -22.10
CA ARG A 349 -2.38 -1.86 -22.56
C ARG A 349 -1.14 -2.48 -21.93
N GLY A 350 -1.31 -3.39 -20.98
CA GLY A 350 -0.24 -4.03 -20.21
C GLY A 350 0.49 -3.06 -19.27
N LEU A 351 1.28 -3.62 -18.35
CA LEU A 351 2.03 -2.89 -17.34
C LEU A 351 3.52 -2.90 -17.67
N TYR A 352 4.16 -1.72 -17.61
CA TYR A 352 5.60 -1.55 -17.59
C TYR A 352 6.04 -1.02 -16.24
N VAL A 353 6.90 -1.79 -15.54
CA VAL A 353 7.57 -1.36 -14.31
C VAL A 353 9.03 -1.06 -14.64
N HIS A 354 9.51 0.15 -14.33
CA HIS A 354 10.86 0.53 -14.69
C HIS A 354 11.90 -0.12 -13.73
N PRO A 355 12.91 -0.86 -14.23
CA PRO A 355 13.89 -1.57 -13.40
C PRO A 355 14.58 -0.69 -12.35
N TRP A 356 14.97 0.53 -12.73
CA TRP A 356 15.56 1.50 -11.80
C TRP A 356 14.73 1.71 -10.51
N GLY A 357 13.40 1.82 -10.62
CA GLY A 357 12.53 2.00 -9.45
C GLY A 357 12.38 0.74 -8.60
N VAL A 358 12.67 -0.42 -9.18
CA VAL A 358 12.63 -1.73 -8.50
C VAL A 358 13.94 -1.99 -7.75
N GLU A 359 15.07 -1.67 -8.39
CA GLU A 359 16.43 -1.99 -7.93
C GLU A 359 17.00 -0.99 -6.93
N ASN A 360 16.48 0.23 -6.87
CA ASN A 360 16.99 1.27 -5.96
C ASN A 360 16.19 1.31 -4.66
N SER A 361 16.84 1.70 -3.57
CA SER A 361 16.19 1.83 -2.27
C SER A 361 15.09 2.90 -2.28
N LEU A 362 14.09 2.76 -1.39
CA LEU A 362 13.02 3.75 -1.25
C LEU A 362 13.54 5.15 -0.98
N GLU A 363 14.68 5.30 -0.31
CA GLU A 363 15.28 6.60 -0.05
C GLU A 363 15.68 7.28 -1.36
N VAL A 364 16.33 6.54 -2.26
CA VAL A 364 16.76 7.03 -3.58
C VAL A 364 15.54 7.36 -4.45
N VAL A 365 14.61 6.42 -4.52
CA VAL A 365 13.33 6.53 -5.25
C VAL A 365 12.53 7.74 -4.76
N GLY A 366 12.39 7.89 -3.44
CA GLY A 366 11.67 9.01 -2.82
C GLY A 366 12.37 10.36 -3.00
N ARG A 367 13.71 10.41 -3.08
CA ARG A 367 14.43 11.65 -3.44
C ARG A 367 14.08 12.10 -4.86
N ALA A 368 14.02 11.17 -5.81
CA ALA A 368 13.62 11.47 -7.18
C ALA A 368 12.16 11.97 -7.23
N MET A 369 11.23 11.24 -6.59
CA MET A 369 9.81 11.61 -6.56
C MET A 369 9.57 13.00 -5.97
N ARG A 370 10.22 13.36 -4.86
CA ARG A 370 10.09 14.71 -4.27
C ARG A 370 10.57 15.81 -5.21
N LEU A 371 11.58 15.55 -6.05
CA LEU A 371 11.98 16.52 -7.08
C LEU A 371 10.92 16.62 -8.17
N PHE A 372 10.41 15.47 -8.64
CA PHE A 372 9.41 15.42 -9.69
C PHE A 372 8.11 16.11 -9.29
N GLU A 373 7.62 15.89 -8.06
CA GLU A 373 6.43 16.54 -7.51
C GLU A 373 6.54 18.07 -7.49
N ARG A 374 7.74 18.61 -7.21
CA ARG A 374 7.99 20.06 -7.27
C ARG A 374 7.84 20.61 -8.68
N PHE A 375 8.26 19.85 -9.69
CA PHE A 375 8.09 20.25 -11.08
C PHE A 375 6.69 20.03 -11.62
N HIS A 376 5.96 19.04 -11.11
CA HIS A 376 4.57 18.81 -11.46
C HIS A 376 3.62 19.88 -10.89
N SER A 377 4.00 20.49 -9.75
CA SER A 377 3.19 21.51 -9.06
C SER A 377 3.44 22.95 -9.58
N CYS A 378 4.37 23.14 -10.52
CA CYS A 378 4.72 24.43 -11.12
C CYS A 378 4.25 24.46 -12.57
#